data_AF-A0A9E2M638-F1
#
_entry.id   AF-A0A9E2M638-F1
#
_cell.length_a   1.000
_cell.length_b   1.000
_cell.length_c   1.000
_cell.angle_alpha   90.00
_cell.angle_beta   90.00
_cell.angle_gamma   90.00
#
_symmetry.space_group_name_H-M   'P 1'
#
loop_
_entity.id
_entity.type
_entity.pdbx_description
1 polymer ?
#
loop_
_entity_poly.entity_id
_entity_poly.type
_entity_poly.pdbx_seq_one_letter_code
_entity_poly.pdbx_strand_id
1 'polypeptide(L)'
;MSPRITTAIVIALLFLAAAAGLRYAGDAGLIGADGARRALQILIGLGLAGYANLMPKRIGGAPRSPLVERRTQAALRVGGWSLTLAGLTQAALWTFAPLAVADVGSLAAVAAALTLTLGYTLRAFTACGRAPDTPTVR
;
A
#
# COMPACT_ATOMS: atom_id res chain seq x y z
N MET A 1 -6.52 6.06 -24.68
CA MET A 1 -5.95 6.17 -23.31
C MET A 1 -6.13 4.83 -22.62
N SER A 2 -5.10 4.26 -21.97
CA SER A 2 -5.25 2.90 -21.40
C SER A 2 -6.22 2.93 -20.21
N PRO A 3 -7.05 1.88 -20.02
CA PRO A 3 -8.04 1.86 -18.93
C PRO A 3 -7.39 2.02 -17.55
N ARG A 4 -6.15 1.56 -17.38
CA ARG A 4 -5.38 1.69 -16.13
C ARG A 4 -5.03 3.15 -15.80
N ILE A 5 -4.65 3.94 -16.81
CA ILE A 5 -4.31 5.36 -16.62
C ILE A 5 -5.57 6.15 -16.28
N THR A 6 -6.68 5.86 -16.97
CA THR A 6 -7.97 6.50 -16.69
C THR A 6 -8.41 6.23 -15.24
N THR A 7 -8.34 4.98 -14.77
CA THR A 7 -8.68 4.64 -13.38
C THR A 7 -7.79 5.37 -12.37
N ALA A 8 -6.48 5.44 -12.60
CA ALA A 8 -5.56 6.12 -11.69
C ALA A 8 -5.87 7.63 -11.60
N ILE A 9 -6.16 8.28 -12.74
CA ILE A 9 -6.54 9.69 -12.77
C ILE A 9 -7.87 9.92 -12.06
N VAL A 10 -8.87 9.06 -12.28
CA VAL A 10 -10.17 9.16 -11.59
C VAL A 10 -9.99 9.06 -10.08
N ILE A 11 -9.20 8.10 -9.59
CA ILE A 11 -8.92 7.98 -8.15
C ILE A 11 -8.20 9.22 -7.63
N ALA A 12 -7.19 9.72 -8.34
CA ALA A 12 -6.47 10.93 -7.92
C ALA A 12 -7.41 12.15 -7.84
N LEU A 13 -8.29 12.34 -8.84
CA LEU A 13 -9.28 13.41 -8.84
C LEU A 13 -10.29 13.25 -7.69
N LEU A 14 -10.72 12.04 -7.37
CA LEU A 14 -11.59 11.78 -6.21
C LEU A 14 -10.91 12.18 -4.89
N PHE A 15 -9.63 11.87 -4.72
CA PHE A 15 -8.87 12.27 -3.53
C PHE A 15 -8.74 13.79 -3.42
N LEU A 16 -8.43 14.46 -4.54
CA LEU A 16 -8.33 15.91 -4.58
C LEU A 16 -9.67 16.59 -4.29
N ALA A 17 -10.76 16.08 -4.87
CA ALA A 17 -12.11 16.57 -4.62
C ALA A 17 -12.52 16.39 -3.15
N ALA A 18 -12.23 15.22 -2.57
CA ALA A 18 -12.48 14.96 -1.16
C ALA A 18 -11.67 15.91 -0.25
N ALA A 19 -10.39 16.12 -0.55
CA ALA A 19 -9.55 17.05 0.20
C ALA A 19 -10.06 18.50 0.11
N ALA A 20 -10.45 18.95 -1.07
CA ALA A 20 -11.02 20.28 -1.27
C ALA A 20 -12.35 20.45 -0.52
N GLY A 21 -13.24 19.45 -0.60
CA GLY A 21 -14.51 19.45 0.12
C GLY A 21 -14.34 19.44 1.64
N LEU A 22 -13.40 18.65 2.16
CA LEU A 22 -13.07 18.62 3.59
C LEU A 22 -12.49 19.95 4.06
N ARG A 23 -11.64 20.60 3.26
CA ARG A 23 -11.12 21.94 3.58
C ARG A 23 -12.26 22.95 3.67
N TYR A 24 -13.12 22.99 2.65
CA TYR A 24 -14.29 23.87 2.62
C TYR A 24 -15.22 23.63 3.83
N ALA A 25 -15.52 22.37 4.16
CA ALA A 25 -16.35 22.03 5.31
C ALA A 25 -15.71 22.48 6.64
N GLY A 26 -14.38 22.41 6.74
CA GLY A 26 -13.63 22.93 7.89
C GLY A 26 -13.74 24.45 7.99
N ASP A 27 -13.48 25.16 6.89
CA ASP A 27 -13.55 26.64 6.83
C ASP A 27 -14.97 27.16 7.12
N ALA A 28 -15.99 26.41 6.70
CA ALA A 28 -17.40 26.71 6.95
C ALA A 28 -17.89 26.31 8.36
N GLY A 29 -17.03 25.71 9.20
CA GLY A 29 -17.40 25.25 10.54
C GLY A 29 -18.36 24.06 10.58
N LEU A 30 -18.54 23.34 9.47
CA LEU A 30 -19.42 22.16 9.37
C LEU A 30 -18.82 20.91 10.02
N ILE A 31 -17.50 20.91 10.24
CA ILE A 31 -16.77 19.83 10.90
C ILE A 31 -15.89 20.41 11.99
N GLY A 32 -15.64 19.62 13.05
CA GLY A 32 -14.74 20.02 14.14
C GLY A 32 -13.31 20.28 13.64
N ALA A 33 -12.51 20.98 14.45
CA ALA A 33 -11.16 21.42 14.12
C ALA A 33 -10.26 20.32 13.53
N ASP A 34 -10.42 19.07 13.99
CA ASP A 34 -9.62 17.92 13.55
C ASP A 34 -10.34 17.03 12.52
N GLY A 35 -11.61 17.31 12.21
CA GLY A 35 -12.45 16.48 11.35
C GLY A 35 -11.87 16.34 9.95
N ALA A 36 -11.38 17.45 9.37
CA ALA A 36 -10.76 17.47 8.04
C ALA A 36 -9.51 16.57 8.01
N ARG A 37 -8.63 16.74 9.01
CA ARG A 37 -7.38 15.98 9.12
C ARG A 37 -7.65 14.49 9.27
N ARG A 38 -8.59 14.11 10.15
CA ARG A 38 -8.97 12.70 10.35
C ARG A 38 -9.53 12.07 9.09
N ALA A 39 -10.51 12.72 8.46
CA ALA A 39 -11.15 12.19 7.26
C ALA A 39 -10.13 11.97 6.12
N LEU A 40 -9.22 12.93 5.90
CA LEU A 40 -8.19 12.81 4.88
C LEU A 40 -7.23 11.65 5.18
N GLN A 41 -6.81 11.49 6.44
CA GLN A 41 -5.89 10.41 6.83
C GLN A 41 -6.54 9.02 6.77
N ILE A 42 -7.83 8.92 7.10
CA ILE A 42 -8.62 7.69 6.89
C ILE A 42 -8.66 7.35 5.41
N LEU A 43 -8.95 8.33 4.54
CA LEU A 43 -9.00 8.14 3.10
C LEU A 43 -7.64 7.68 2.54
N ILE A 44 -6.54 8.26 3.02
CA ILE A 44 -5.17 7.84 2.65
C ILE A 44 -4.91 6.39 3.07
N GLY A 45 -5.25 6.03 4.32
CA GLY A 45 -5.07 4.66 4.81
C GLY A 45 -5.86 3.63 4.00
N LEU A 46 -7.14 3.92 3.72
CA LEU A 46 -7.99 3.07 2.89
C LEU A 46 -7.51 3.01 1.44
N GLY A 47 -7.03 4.13 0.88
CA GLY A 47 -6.44 4.20 -0.44
C GLY A 47 -5.21 3.30 -0.57
N LEU A 48 -4.30 3.38 0.41
CA LEU A 48 -3.13 2.49 0.48
C LEU A 48 -3.57 1.03 0.59
N ALA A 49 -4.54 0.73 1.46
CA ALA A 49 -5.02 -0.63 1.66
C ALA A 49 -5.61 -1.24 0.39
N GLY A 50 -6.49 -0.49 -0.28
CA GLY A 50 -7.11 -0.88 -1.55
C GLY A 50 -6.09 -1.05 -2.67
N TYR A 51 -5.16 -0.10 -2.82
CA TYR A 51 -4.12 -0.16 -3.85
C TYR A 51 -3.22 -1.39 -3.67
N ALA A 52 -2.71 -1.63 -2.46
CA ALA A 52 -1.87 -2.79 -2.16
C ALA A 52 -2.63 -4.12 -2.34
N ASN A 53 -3.93 -4.14 -2.02
CA ASN A 53 -4.77 -5.32 -2.23
C ASN A 53 -5.06 -5.60 -3.72
N LEU A 54 -5.10 -4.56 -4.56
CA LEU A 54 -5.28 -4.70 -6.00
C LEU A 54 -3.98 -5.00 -6.76
N MET A 55 -2.81 -4.76 -6.15
CA MET A 55 -1.52 -4.99 -6.80
C MET A 55 -1.40 -6.44 -7.31
N PRO A 56 -1.03 -6.68 -8.58
CA PRO A 56 -0.91 -8.03 -9.11
C PRO A 56 0.12 -8.86 -8.32
N LYS A 57 -0.32 -10.01 -7.80
CA LYS A 57 0.54 -10.95 -7.03
C LYS A 57 1.15 -12.07 -7.88
N ARG A 58 1.05 -11.95 -9.21
CA ARG A 58 1.57 -12.92 -10.19
C ARG A 58 2.55 -12.19 -11.10
N ILE A 59 3.65 -12.85 -11.45
CA ILE A 59 4.60 -12.31 -12.41
C ILE A 59 3.99 -12.39 -13.81
N GLY A 60 4.13 -11.34 -14.61
CA GLY A 60 3.82 -11.37 -16.04
C GLY A 60 5.05 -11.81 -16.85
N GLY A 61 4.85 -12.71 -17.81
CA GLY A 61 5.92 -13.20 -18.70
C GLY A 61 6.29 -14.66 -18.49
N ALA A 62 7.20 -15.18 -19.31
CA ALA A 62 7.69 -16.56 -19.22
C ALA A 62 8.62 -16.71 -17.99
N PRO A 63 8.37 -17.70 -17.11
CA PRO A 63 9.18 -17.88 -15.90
C PRO A 63 10.61 -18.32 -16.25
N ARG A 64 11.62 -17.66 -15.66
CA ARG A 64 13.04 -18.04 -15.80
C ARG A 64 13.35 -19.37 -15.09
N SER A 65 12.73 -19.61 -13.93
CA SER A 65 12.73 -20.90 -13.25
C SER A 65 11.55 -21.02 -12.27
N PRO A 66 11.03 -22.23 -11.98
CA PRO A 66 9.94 -22.42 -11.02
C PRO A 66 10.27 -21.91 -9.60
N LEU A 67 11.54 -21.95 -9.23
CA LEU A 67 12.01 -21.58 -7.90
C LEU A 67 12.04 -20.04 -7.73
N VAL A 68 12.51 -19.32 -8.75
CA VAL A 68 12.52 -17.85 -8.81
C VAL A 68 11.08 -17.31 -8.85
N GLU A 69 10.20 -17.95 -9.62
CA GLU A 69 8.78 -17.60 -9.69
C GLU A 69 8.11 -17.68 -8.31
N ARG A 70 8.26 -18.82 -7.62
CA ARG A 70 7.67 -19.04 -6.28
C ARG A 70 8.12 -17.98 -5.28
N ARG A 71 9.43 -17.67 -5.25
CA ARG A 71 9.98 -16.67 -4.31
C ARG A 71 9.49 -15.26 -4.61
N THR A 72 9.40 -14.91 -5.89
CA THR A 72 8.95 -13.57 -6.28
C THR A 72 7.46 -13.40 -6.00
N GLN A 73 6.62 -14.41 -6.29
CA GLN A 73 5.20 -14.38 -5.91
C GLN A 73 5.01 -14.30 -4.39
N ALA A 74 5.82 -15.04 -3.61
CA ALA A 74 5.80 -14.93 -2.16
C ALA A 74 6.15 -13.51 -1.70
N ALA A 75 7.17 -12.89 -2.30
CA ALA A 75 7.55 -11.51 -1.98
C ALA A 75 6.46 -10.49 -2.33
N LEU A 76 5.79 -10.65 -3.48
CA LEU A 76 4.65 -9.81 -3.86
C LEU A 76 3.46 -9.97 -2.92
N ARG A 77 3.19 -11.20 -2.44
CA ARG A 77 2.11 -11.47 -1.48
C ARG A 77 2.42 -10.87 -0.11
N VAL A 78 3.63 -11.05 0.39
CA VAL A 78 4.07 -10.48 1.69
C VAL A 78 4.04 -8.96 1.62
N GLY A 79 4.58 -8.36 0.55
CA GLY A 79 4.55 -6.92 0.34
C GLY A 79 3.13 -6.37 0.24
N GLY A 80 2.30 -6.99 -0.61
CA GLY A 80 0.90 -6.59 -0.76
C GLY A 80 0.11 -6.64 0.54
N TRP A 81 0.16 -7.76 1.27
CA TRP A 81 -0.59 -7.91 2.52
C TRP A 81 -0.07 -7.02 3.65
N SER A 82 1.26 -6.86 3.78
CA SER A 82 1.81 -5.99 4.82
C SER A 82 1.39 -4.53 4.63
N LEU A 83 1.44 -4.02 3.39
CA LEU A 83 0.98 -2.67 3.07
C LEU A 83 -0.55 -2.53 3.19
N THR A 84 -1.31 -3.57 2.83
CA THR A 84 -2.76 -3.58 3.05
C THR A 84 -3.10 -3.45 4.53
N LEU A 85 -2.46 -4.26 5.39
CA LEU A 85 -2.66 -4.20 6.83
C LEU A 85 -2.23 -2.85 7.41
N ALA A 86 -1.09 -2.30 6.97
CA ALA A 86 -0.67 -0.98 7.42
C ALA A 86 -1.66 0.13 7.05
N GLY A 87 -2.22 0.11 5.83
CA GLY A 87 -3.26 1.06 5.43
C GLY A 87 -4.54 0.94 6.27
N LEU A 88 -4.97 -0.28 6.58
CA LEU A 88 -6.11 -0.53 7.48
C LEU A 88 -5.81 -0.09 8.91
N THR A 89 -4.61 -0.36 9.43
CA THR A 89 -4.18 0.12 10.75
C THR A 89 -4.14 1.65 10.80
N GLN A 90 -3.62 2.31 9.77
CA GLN A 90 -3.66 3.77 9.66
C GLN A 90 -5.10 4.30 9.70
N ALA A 91 -5.99 3.74 8.88
CA ALA A 91 -7.39 4.15 8.86
C ALA A 91 -8.08 3.94 10.22
N ALA A 92 -7.83 2.80 10.88
CA ALA A 92 -8.36 2.50 12.20
C ALA A 92 -7.83 3.48 13.26
N LEU A 93 -6.52 3.77 13.27
CA LEU A 93 -5.91 4.72 14.20
C LEU A 93 -6.49 6.12 14.03
N TRP A 94 -6.65 6.60 12.79
CA TRP A 94 -7.23 7.92 12.55
C TRP A 94 -8.74 8.00 12.81
N THR A 95 -9.44 6.87 12.81
CA THR A 95 -10.85 6.77 13.21
C THR A 95 -11.02 6.79 14.73
N PHE A 96 -10.22 6.00 15.45
CA PHE A 96 -10.50 5.68 16.86
C PHE A 96 -9.51 6.25 17.88
N ALA A 97 -8.27 6.54 17.48
CA ALA A 97 -7.22 6.93 18.42
C ALA A 97 -7.17 8.46 18.67
N PRO A 98 -6.64 8.89 19.84
CA PRO A 98 -6.25 10.28 20.06
C PRO A 98 -5.23 10.74 19.01
N LEU A 99 -5.24 12.04 18.66
CA LEU A 99 -4.43 12.56 17.55
C LEU A 99 -2.93 12.30 17.71
N ALA A 100 -2.38 12.47 18.91
CA ALA A 100 -0.98 12.20 19.19
C ALA A 100 -0.58 10.74 18.92
N VAL A 101 -1.50 9.80 19.21
CA VAL A 101 -1.30 8.36 18.98
C VAL A 101 -1.51 8.02 17.50
N ALA A 102 -2.51 8.62 16.86
CA ALA A 102 -2.81 8.39 15.45
C ALA A 102 -1.64 8.82 14.55
N ASP A 103 -1.04 9.97 14.83
CA ASP A 103 0.06 10.54 14.03
C ASP A 103 1.30 9.61 14.06
N VAL A 104 1.82 9.32 15.26
CA VAL A 104 3.01 8.48 15.42
C VAL A 104 2.72 7.01 15.09
N GLY A 105 1.56 6.50 15.50
CA GLY A 105 1.18 5.11 15.29
C GLY A 105 0.96 4.76 13.82
N SER A 106 0.36 5.66 13.04
CA SER A 106 0.17 5.44 11.60
C SER A 106 1.50 5.45 10.84
N LEU A 107 2.39 6.40 11.15
CA LEU A 107 3.73 6.43 10.61
C LEU A 107 4.50 5.14 10.92
N ALA A 108 4.48 4.71 12.19
CA ALA A 108 5.14 3.48 12.62
C ALA A 108 4.59 2.24 11.90
N ALA A 109 3.28 2.14 11.74
CA ALA A 109 2.64 1.02 11.04
C ALA A 109 3.08 0.92 9.58
N VAL A 110 3.08 2.05 8.85
CA VAL A 110 3.51 2.09 7.45
C VAL A 110 5.02 1.83 7.33
N ALA A 111 5.84 2.44 8.19
CA ALA A 111 7.29 2.22 8.21
C ALA A 111 7.65 0.74 8.48
N ALA A 112 6.94 0.08 9.40
CA ALA A 112 7.12 -1.33 9.68
C ALA A 112 6.77 -2.20 8.46
N ALA A 113 5.64 -1.94 7.78
CA ALA A 113 5.26 -2.67 6.58
C ALA A 113 6.24 -2.47 5.42
N LEU A 114 6.75 -1.25 5.22
CA LEU A 114 7.81 -0.97 4.24
C LEU A 114 9.08 -1.74 4.56
N THR A 115 9.51 -1.73 5.82
CA THR A 115 10.69 -2.46 6.29
C THR A 115 10.54 -3.96 6.09
N LEU A 116 9.38 -4.53 6.41
CA LEU A 116 9.07 -5.95 6.18
C LEU A 116 9.09 -6.29 4.68
N THR A 117 8.48 -5.45 3.85
CA THR A 117 8.43 -5.64 2.39
C THR A 117 9.84 -5.62 1.79
N LEU A 118 10.63 -4.60 2.13
CA LEU A 118 12.01 -4.45 1.65
C LEU A 118 12.91 -5.58 2.15
N GLY A 119 12.83 -5.91 3.44
CA GLY A 119 13.61 -7.00 4.01
C GLY A 119 13.31 -8.35 3.37
N TYR A 120 12.02 -8.65 3.13
CA TYR A 120 11.61 -9.90 2.49
C TYR A 120 12.03 -9.95 1.02
N THR A 121 11.86 -8.86 0.27
CA THR A 121 12.27 -8.78 -1.15
C THR A 121 13.78 -8.90 -1.31
N LEU A 122 14.58 -8.23 -0.47
CA LEU A 122 16.04 -8.35 -0.47
C LEU A 122 16.50 -9.78 -0.14
N ARG A 123 15.86 -10.43 0.85
CA ARG A 123 16.13 -11.83 1.17
C ARG A 123 15.79 -12.76 0.00
N ALA A 124 14.64 -12.55 -0.65
CA ALA A 124 14.23 -13.36 -1.81
C ALA A 124 15.21 -13.18 -2.99
N PHE A 125 15.64 -11.94 -3.25
CA PHE A 125 16.57 -11.61 -4.32
C PHE A 125 17.96 -12.25 -4.11
N THR A 126 18.54 -12.09 -2.92
CA THR A 126 19.85 -12.66 -2.58
C THR A 126 19.84 -14.20 -2.58
N ALA A 127 18.71 -14.83 -2.23
CA ALA A 127 18.56 -16.29 -2.31
C ALA A 127 18.43 -16.81 -3.77
N CYS A 128 17.96 -15.98 -4.70
CA CYS A 128 17.89 -16.31 -6.12
C CYS A 128 19.25 -16.13 -6.82
N GLY A 129 20.03 -15.10 -6.47
CA GLY A 129 21.37 -14.88 -7.03
C GLY A 129 22.42 -15.94 -6.63
N ARG A 130 22.13 -16.76 -5.61
CA ARG A 130 22.99 -17.88 -5.17
C ARG A 130 22.60 -19.24 -5.77
N ALA A 131 21.51 -19.32 -6.53
CA ALA A 131 21.09 -20.58 -7.13
C ALA A 131 21.87 -20.83 -8.43
N PRO A 132 22.60 -21.95 -8.58
CA PRO A 132 23.30 -22.26 -9.82
C PRO A 132 22.31 -22.48 -10.97
N ASP A 133 22.61 -21.93 -12.15
CA ASP A 133 21.89 -22.18 -13.39
C ASP A 133 22.03 -23.67 -13.75
N THR A 134 21.06 -24.48 -13.32
CA THR A 134 20.93 -25.85 -13.83
C THR A 134 19.92 -25.79 -14.98
N PRO A 135 20.37 -25.87 -16.25
CA PRO A 135 19.45 -25.88 -17.38
C PRO A 135 18.58 -27.13 -17.28
N THR A 136 17.28 -26.96 -17.08
CA THR A 136 16.32 -28.04 -17.19
C THR A 136 16.12 -28.35 -18.67
N VAL A 137 16.89 -29.29 -19.20
CA VAL A 137 16.60 -29.96 -20.47
C VAL A 137 15.22 -30.61 -20.33
N ARG A 138 14.29 -30.23 -21.21
CA ARG A 138 13.07 -30.99 -21.51
C ARG A 138 13.11 -31.35 -22.98
#